data_AF-A0A971THL4-F1
#
_entry.id   AF-A0A971THL4-F1
#
_cell.length_a   1.000
_cell.length_b   1.000
_cell.length_c   1.000
_cell.angle_alpha   90.00
_cell.angle_beta   90.00
_cell.angle_gamma   90.00
#
_symmetry.space_group_name_H-M   'P 1'
#
loop_
_entity.id
_entity.type
_entity.pdbx_description
1 polymer ?
#
loop_
_entity_poly.entity_id
_entity_poly.type
_entity_poly.pdbx_seq_one_letter_code
_entity_poly.pdbx_strand_id
1 'polypeptide(L)'
;MTFGDEKKKKLYAETASLIADMGFRDKLSIEEMNFLLNLLDMVVVKQEQPRLIQTLKNWVNTNKGSEIDEIIKATLVTADFNNPESLEQCLQLVTELLESRGD
;
A
#
# COMPACT_ATOMS: atom_id res chain seq x y z
N MET A 1 -18.16 17.13 -19.03
CA MET A 1 -18.60 16.14 -18.01
C MET A 1 -17.63 14.98 -18.08
N THR A 2 -16.65 14.95 -17.18
CA THR A 2 -15.48 14.07 -17.25
C THR A 2 -15.81 12.71 -16.66
N PHE A 3 -16.11 11.75 -17.55
CA PHE A 3 -16.33 10.32 -17.22
C PHE A 3 -15.19 9.67 -16.42
N GLY A 4 -14.03 10.33 -16.30
CA GLY A 4 -12.90 9.87 -15.49
C GLY A 4 -13.11 10.01 -13.97
N ASP A 5 -13.84 11.04 -13.52
CA ASP A 5 -13.99 11.33 -12.08
C ASP A 5 -15.02 10.43 -11.39
N GLU A 6 -16.11 10.08 -12.09
CA GLU A 6 -17.11 9.14 -11.58
C GLU A 6 -16.56 7.72 -11.43
N LYS A 7 -15.75 7.26 -12.40
CA LYS A 7 -15.08 5.96 -12.31
C LYS A 7 -14.09 5.91 -11.15
N LYS A 8 -13.30 6.97 -10.95
CA LYS A 8 -12.36 7.08 -9.82
C LYS A 8 -13.09 7.08 -8.48
N LYS A 9 -14.16 7.87 -8.34
CA LYS A 9 -14.99 7.88 -7.12
C LYS A 9 -15.62 6.52 -6.84
N LYS A 10 -16.11 5.83 -7.87
CA LYS A 10 -16.70 4.50 -7.72
C LYS A 10 -15.64 3.47 -7.31
N LEU A 11 -14.48 3.46 -7.97
CA LEU A 11 -13.36 2.60 -7.60
C LEU A 11 -12.89 2.87 -6.16
N TYR A 12 -12.77 4.14 -5.78
CA TYR A 12 -12.42 4.55 -4.42
C TYR A 12 -13.45 4.03 -3.42
N ALA A 13 -14.74 4.28 -3.63
CA ALA A 13 -15.80 3.85 -2.73
C ALA A 13 -15.87 2.32 -2.60
N GLU A 14 -15.76 1.59 -3.72
CA GLU A 14 -15.75 0.12 -3.72
C GLU A 14 -14.53 -0.43 -2.98
N THR A 15 -13.34 0.12 -3.23
CA THR A 15 -12.10 -0.35 -2.60
C THR A 15 -12.07 0.02 -1.11
N ALA A 16 -12.47 1.23 -0.74
CA ALA A 16 -12.57 1.67 0.65
C ALA A 16 -13.59 0.84 1.44
N SER A 17 -14.74 0.53 0.83
CA SER A 17 -15.74 -0.35 1.44
C SER A 17 -15.21 -1.76 1.64
N LEU A 18 -14.42 -2.27 0.70
CA LEU A 18 -13.81 -3.60 0.81
C LEU A 18 -12.71 -3.64 1.88
N ILE A 19 -11.89 -2.59 1.99
CA ILE A 19 -10.90 -2.41 3.06
C ILE A 19 -11.60 -2.35 4.42
N ALA A 20 -12.68 -1.56 4.53
CA ALA A 20 -13.47 -1.46 5.75
C ALA A 20 -14.12 -2.80 6.12
N ASP A 21 -14.74 -3.50 5.18
CA ASP A 21 -15.33 -4.83 5.40
C ASP A 21 -14.27 -5.85 5.88
N MET A 22 -13.06 -5.81 5.32
CA MET A 22 -11.95 -6.65 5.80
C MET A 22 -11.48 -6.28 7.21
N GLY A 23 -11.45 -4.99 7.56
CA GLY A 23 -11.18 -4.52 8.91
C GLY A 23 -12.26 -4.96 9.91
N PHE A 24 -13.54 -4.85 9.53
CA PHE A 24 -14.67 -5.32 10.36
C PHE A 24 -14.68 -6.83 10.57
N ARG A 25 -14.11 -7.60 9.63
CA ARG A 25 -13.96 -9.06 9.74
C ARG A 25 -12.71 -9.48 10.51
N ASP A 26 -12.02 -8.55 11.16
CA ASP A 26 -10.78 -8.77 11.93
C ASP A 26 -9.65 -9.40 11.07
N LYS A 27 -9.74 -9.23 9.74
CA LYS A 27 -8.72 -9.73 8.79
C LYS A 27 -7.59 -8.73 8.58
N LEU A 28 -7.80 -7.49 8.99
CA LEU A 28 -6.83 -6.40 8.93
C LEU A 28 -6.80 -5.71 10.28
N SER A 29 -5.60 -5.46 10.79
CA SER A 29 -5.42 -4.56 11.92
C SER A 29 -5.84 -3.13 11.53
N ILE A 30 -6.16 -2.32 12.54
CA ILE A 30 -6.51 -0.89 12.35
C ILE A 30 -5.38 -0.16 11.59
N GLU A 31 -4.13 -0.51 11.86
CA GLU A 31 -2.96 0.06 11.18
C GLU A 31 -2.93 -0.32 9.69
N GLU A 32 -3.19 -1.58 9.35
CA GLU A 32 -3.27 -2.05 7.96
C GLU A 32 -4.43 -1.41 7.20
N MET A 33 -5.57 -1.25 7.88
CA MET A 33 -6.73 -0.58 7.31
C MET A 33 -6.41 0.88 6.97
N ASN A 34 -5.79 1.62 7.90
CA ASN A 34 -5.36 3.00 7.67
C ASN A 34 -4.32 3.10 6.55
N PHE A 35 -3.35 2.19 6.52
CA PHE A 35 -2.38 2.08 5.43
C PHE A 35 -3.05 1.93 4.06
N LEU A 36 -3.98 0.98 3.93
CA LEU A 36 -4.67 0.71 2.66
C LEU A 36 -5.54 1.89 2.20
N LEU A 37 -6.17 2.59 3.14
CA LEU A 37 -6.95 3.80 2.84
C LEU A 37 -6.06 4.96 2.39
N ASN A 38 -4.93 5.18 3.06
CA ASN A 38 -3.94 6.19 2.65
C ASN A 38 -3.35 5.88 1.28
N LEU A 39 -3.02 4.62 1.01
CA LEU A 39 -2.56 4.16 -0.30
C LEU A 39 -3.62 4.43 -1.38
N LEU A 40 -4.88 4.10 -1.09
CA LEU A 40 -5.98 4.33 -2.02
C LEU A 40 -6.15 5.83 -2.34
N ASP A 41 -6.07 6.70 -1.34
CA ASP A 41 -6.10 8.16 -1.54
C ASP A 41 -4.93 8.63 -2.41
N MET A 42 -3.72 8.18 -2.07
CA MET A 42 -2.50 8.55 -2.80
C MET A 42 -2.55 8.13 -4.28
N VAL A 43 -3.06 6.94 -4.57
CA VAL A 43 -3.08 6.38 -5.93
C VAL A 43 -4.25 6.92 -6.75
N VAL A 44 -5.45 7.01 -6.16
CA VAL A 44 -6.67 7.37 -6.89
C VAL A 44 -6.88 8.87 -6.95
N VAL A 45 -6.62 9.58 -5.84
CA VAL A 45 -6.82 11.02 -5.72
C VAL A 45 -5.57 11.76 -6.17
N LYS A 46 -4.43 11.48 -5.53
CA LYS A 46 -3.19 12.20 -5.82
C LYS A 46 -2.53 11.72 -7.12
N GLN A 47 -2.69 10.44 -7.49
CA GLN A 47 -1.95 9.79 -8.58
C GLN A 47 -0.43 9.99 -8.44
N GLU A 48 0.04 10.09 -7.21
CA GLU A 48 1.44 10.31 -6.87
C GLU A 48 2.10 8.98 -6.51
N GLN A 49 3.43 8.92 -6.65
CA GLN A 49 4.26 7.76 -6.30
C GLN A 49 4.03 6.48 -7.14
N PRO A 50 4.27 6.51 -8.46
CA PRO A 50 4.26 5.30 -9.29
C PRO A 50 5.29 4.27 -8.84
N ARG A 51 6.39 4.71 -8.19
CA ARG A 51 7.43 3.84 -7.63
C ARG A 51 6.90 2.96 -6.51
N LEU A 52 6.17 3.53 -5.56
CA LEU A 52 5.54 2.78 -4.47
C LEU A 52 4.62 1.67 -4.99
N ILE A 53 3.81 1.97 -6.01
CA ILE A 53 2.91 0.96 -6.60
C ILE A 53 3.68 -0.14 -7.31
N GLN A 54 4.79 0.19 -7.99
CA GLN A 54 5.66 -0.83 -8.57
C GLN A 54 6.32 -1.70 -7.49
N THR A 55 6.86 -1.10 -6.43
CA THR A 55 7.48 -1.82 -5.31
C THR A 55 6.46 -2.73 -4.62
N LEU A 56 5.26 -2.24 -4.31
CA LEU A 56 4.18 -3.04 -3.73
C LEU A 56 3.74 -4.17 -4.65
N LYS A 57 3.60 -3.91 -5.96
CA LYS A 57 3.30 -4.96 -6.93
C LYS A 57 4.39 -6.02 -6.96
N ASN A 58 5.67 -5.62 -6.97
CA ASN A 58 6.77 -6.55 -6.97
C ASN A 58 6.77 -7.40 -5.71
N TRP A 59 6.58 -6.77 -4.54
CA TRP A 59 6.43 -7.47 -3.27
C TRP A 59 5.28 -8.46 -3.28
N VAL A 60 4.05 -8.06 -3.64
CA VAL A 60 2.88 -8.96 -3.66
C VAL A 60 3.08 -10.13 -4.62
N ASN A 61 3.72 -9.93 -5.78
CA ASN A 61 3.99 -11.01 -6.73
C ASN A 61 5.11 -11.96 -6.25
N THR A 62 6.05 -11.46 -5.46
CA THR A 62 7.17 -12.25 -4.93
C THR A 62 6.94 -12.75 -3.51
N ASN A 63 5.85 -12.32 -2.87
CA ASN A 63 5.47 -12.66 -1.50
C ASN A 63 5.25 -14.15 -1.36
N LYS A 64 6.10 -14.81 -0.58
CA LYS A 64 6.01 -16.23 -0.24
C LYS A 64 5.70 -16.46 1.25
N GLY A 65 5.36 -15.40 1.99
CA GLY A 65 5.14 -15.47 3.43
C GLY A 65 6.41 -15.80 4.22
N SER A 66 7.56 -15.34 3.75
CA SER A 66 8.83 -15.45 4.46
C SER A 66 8.97 -14.35 5.51
N GLU A 67 9.93 -14.50 6.44
CA GLU A 67 10.27 -13.49 7.44
C GLU A 67 10.49 -12.09 6.83
N ILE A 68 11.14 -12.02 5.65
CA ILE A 68 11.35 -10.77 4.91
C ILE A 68 10.01 -10.10 4.57
N ASP A 69 8.97 -10.86 4.23
CA ASP A 69 7.65 -10.29 3.92
C ASP A 69 6.98 -9.71 5.17
N GLU A 70 7.17 -10.32 6.32
CA GLU A 70 6.66 -9.80 7.59
C GLU A 70 7.37 -8.49 7.97
N ILE A 71 8.68 -8.41 7.73
CA ILE A 71 9.47 -7.19 7.93
C ILE A 71 9.03 -6.09 6.95
N ILE A 72 8.89 -6.41 5.66
CA ILE A 72 8.39 -5.48 4.63
C ILE A 72 7.00 -4.97 5.03
N LYS A 73 6.10 -5.88 5.42
CA LYS A 73 4.74 -5.54 5.87
C LYS A 73 4.77 -4.59 7.07
N ALA A 74 5.54 -4.92 8.11
CA ALA A 74 5.66 -4.07 9.30
C ALA A 74 6.21 -2.69 8.95
N THR A 75 7.22 -2.62 8.08
CA THR A 75 7.82 -1.35 7.61
C THR A 75 6.80 -0.51 6.84
N LEU A 76 6.01 -1.14 5.96
CA LEU A 76 4.96 -0.45 5.19
C LEU A 76 3.84 0.08 6.10
N VAL A 77 3.38 -0.73 7.04
CA VAL A 77 2.28 -0.37 7.95
C VAL A 77 2.69 0.74 8.93
N THR A 78 3.96 0.77 9.35
CA THR A 78 4.51 1.80 10.25
C THR A 78 4.96 3.06 9.52
N ALA A 79 5.11 3.03 8.19
CA ALA A 79 5.52 4.18 7.42
C ALA A 79 4.43 5.27 7.42
N ASP A 80 4.86 6.52 7.55
CA ASP A 80 3.95 7.65 7.49
C ASP A 80 3.84 8.17 6.05
N PHE A 81 2.69 7.91 5.42
CA PHE A 81 2.42 8.27 4.03
C PHE A 81 2.21 9.77 3.83
N ASN A 82 2.00 10.53 4.92
CA ASN A 82 1.92 11.98 4.88
C ASN A 82 3.30 12.63 4.96
N ASN A 83 4.33 11.87 5.37
CA ASN A 83 5.70 12.33 5.42
C ASN A 83 6.51 11.75 4.23
N PRO A 84 6.89 12.57 3.23
CA PRO A 84 7.62 12.09 2.06
C PRO A 84 8.98 11.46 2.41
N GLU A 85 9.65 11.93 3.46
CA GLU A 85 10.93 11.36 3.91
C GLU A 85 10.75 9.97 4.52
N SER A 86 9.70 9.79 5.35
CA SER A 86 9.36 8.48 5.92
C SER A 86 8.98 7.48 4.82
N LEU A 87 8.21 7.93 3.83
CA LEU A 87 7.83 7.11 2.69
C LEU A 87 9.05 6.73 1.83
N GLU A 88 9.97 7.65 1.57
CA GLU A 88 11.18 7.38 0.79
C GLU A 88 12.09 6.37 1.52
N GLN A 89 12.29 6.53 2.83
CA GLN A 89 13.03 5.56 3.65
C GLN A 89 12.36 4.18 3.67
N CYS A 90 11.04 4.14 3.80
CA CYS A 90 10.27 2.90 3.71
C CYS A 90 10.46 2.22 2.36
N LEU A 91 10.35 2.97 1.26
CA LEU A 91 10.54 2.44 -0.10
C LEU A 91 11.95 1.91 -0.31
N GLN A 92 12.96 2.62 0.19
CA GLN A 92 14.34 2.20 0.09
C GLN A 92 14.55 0.87 0.85
N LEU A 93 14.13 0.80 2.12
CA LEU A 93 14.21 -0.42 2.92
C LEU A 93 13.48 -1.60 2.27
N VAL A 94 12.25 -1.39 1.79
CA VAL A 94 11.49 -2.45 1.12
C VAL A 94 12.19 -2.91 -0.15
N THR A 95 12.79 -1.99 -0.91
CA THR A 95 13.53 -2.33 -2.13
C THR A 95 14.78 -3.15 -1.79
N GLU A 96 15.57 -2.73 -0.81
CA GLU A 96 16.75 -3.46 -0.35
C GLU A 96 16.39 -4.86 0.17
N LEU A 97 15.30 -4.98 0.94
CA LEU A 97 14.80 -6.27 1.43
C LEU A 97 14.33 -7.19 0.28
N LEU A 98 13.70 -6.63 -0.75
CA LEU A 98 13.30 -7.38 -1.94
C LEU A 98 14.51 -7.84 -2.76
N GLU A 99 15.56 -7.02 -2.88
CA GLU A 99 16.79 -7.37 -3.57
C GLU A 99 17.60 -8.42 -2.80
N SER A 100 17.70 -8.29 -1.48
CA SER A 100 18.36 -9.27 -0.60
C SER A 100 17.71 -10.66 -0.63
N ARG A 101 16.49 -10.76 -1.15
CA ARG A 101 15.76 -12.02 -1.35
C ARG A 101 16.10 -12.69 -2.70
N GLY A 102 16.57 -11.90 -3.66
CA GLY A 102 16.87 -12.32 -5.03
C GLY A 102 18.30 -12.84 -5.23
N ASP A 103 19.17 -12.73 -4.22
CA ASP A 103 20.53 -13.28 -4.19
C ASP A 103 20.56 -14.72 -3.62
#